data_AF-A0A3C0N2U8-F1
#
_entry.id   AF-A0A3C0N2U8-F1
#
_cell.length_a   1.000
_cell.length_b   1.000
_cell.length_c   1.000
_cell.angle_alpha   90.00
_cell.angle_beta   90.00
_cell.angle_gamma   90.00
#
_symmetry.space_group_name_H-M   'P 1'
#
loop_
_entity.id
_entity.type
_entity.pdbx_description
1 polymer ?
#
loop_
_entity_poly.entity_id
_entity_poly.type
_entity_poly.pdbx_seq_one_letter_code
_entity_poly.pdbx_strand_id
1 'polypeptide(L)'
;MSYLYIQGQQSMTLDSRRNEAYVKALANVITPESVVLDLGAGLGIHGLLAAQLGAKRVYLVEPEDIIAVSNEIVHANGYGDRIQCLQGKIEEVNLPEPVDVIVSVFTGNFLLEEDLLPSLFYARDKYLKPGGVLIPQAAVMEAAPVYVPELHQQEIASWSESHRGIDHHPARAYASQSIYYYKKELTNPQYLAEPETLLAMDFYHNNSTHCQVEVQYKITQSGFCHGWAGWFKMQLGDTWLSTAPHEPPLHWSAAFLPLDPPIELTEGEKVTFKLQRPPYGDWSWRVETDITVQQHSTFLSVPMTLKTLKKASSDYQPQLTKKGEAALYILSHSNGSLSAQQLSNDVMQQYPELFSDLRQASKFVQGLIASYG
;
A
#
# COMPACT_ATOMS: atom_id res chain seq x y z
N MET A 1 -1.74 -3.81 -6.37
CA MET A 1 -2.12 -5.17 -6.84
C MET A 1 -3.53 -5.43 -6.30
N SER A 2 -4.45 -6.10 -6.99
CA SER A 2 -5.78 -6.32 -6.40
C SER A 2 -5.73 -7.50 -5.41
N TYR A 3 -6.22 -7.27 -4.19
CA TYR A 3 -6.28 -8.26 -3.10
C TYR A 3 -7.30 -9.38 -3.33
N LEU A 4 -8.19 -9.22 -4.31
CA LEU A 4 -9.24 -10.18 -4.66
C LEU A 4 -8.72 -11.44 -5.33
N TYR A 5 -7.60 -11.36 -6.06
CA TYR A 5 -7.11 -12.50 -6.83
C TYR A 5 -6.24 -13.41 -5.99
N ILE A 6 -6.56 -14.71 -5.98
CA ILE A 6 -5.78 -15.79 -5.32
C ILE A 6 -4.30 -15.73 -5.70
N GLN A 7 -3.99 -15.41 -6.97
CA GLN A 7 -2.62 -15.27 -7.44
C GLN A 7 -1.84 -14.17 -6.67
N GLY A 8 -2.48 -13.05 -6.36
CA GLY A 8 -1.88 -11.97 -5.56
C GLY A 8 -1.63 -12.40 -4.11
N GLN A 9 -2.54 -13.22 -3.56
CA GLN A 9 -2.41 -13.78 -2.21
C GLN A 9 -1.25 -14.78 -2.10
N GLN A 10 -0.97 -15.55 -3.16
CA GLN A 10 0.05 -16.61 -3.14
C GLN A 10 1.43 -16.12 -2.67
N SER A 11 1.92 -14.98 -3.18
CA SER A 11 3.23 -14.45 -2.79
C SER A 11 3.29 -14.01 -1.33
N MET A 12 2.14 -13.70 -0.72
CA MET A 12 2.04 -13.35 0.69
C MET A 12 1.89 -14.62 1.53
N THR A 13 0.90 -15.46 1.22
CA THR A 13 0.59 -16.68 1.98
C THR A 13 1.75 -17.68 2.01
N LEU A 14 2.59 -17.72 0.96
CA LEU A 14 3.73 -18.64 0.87
C LEU A 14 5.08 -17.97 1.13
N ASP A 15 5.11 -16.74 1.67
CA ASP A 15 6.35 -16.08 2.12
C ASP A 15 6.85 -16.72 3.42
N SER A 16 7.68 -17.76 3.31
CA SER A 16 8.18 -18.52 4.46
C SER A 16 8.93 -17.65 5.46
N ARG A 17 9.81 -16.74 5.00
CA ARG A 17 10.61 -15.88 5.86
C ARG A 17 9.72 -14.95 6.68
N ARG A 18 8.73 -14.30 6.03
CA ARG A 18 7.76 -13.46 6.71
C ARG A 18 6.96 -14.28 7.72
N ASN A 19 6.33 -15.36 7.26
CA ASN A 19 5.39 -16.12 8.09
C ASN A 19 6.09 -16.77 9.29
N GLU A 20 7.34 -17.24 9.15
CA GLU A 20 8.14 -17.74 10.27
C GLU A 20 8.40 -16.66 11.34
N ALA A 21 8.64 -15.41 10.93
CA ALA A 21 8.82 -14.31 11.87
C ALA A 21 7.51 -14.01 12.63
N TYR A 22 6.37 -14.04 11.95
CA TYR A 22 5.05 -13.89 12.59
C TYR A 22 4.73 -15.06 13.53
N VAL A 23 5.05 -16.30 13.16
CA VAL A 23 4.86 -17.48 14.03
C VAL A 23 5.66 -17.32 15.32
N LYS A 24 6.92 -16.88 15.25
CA LYS A 24 7.75 -16.65 16.44
C LYS A 24 7.16 -15.57 17.35
N ALA A 25 6.68 -14.46 16.76
CA ALA A 25 6.06 -13.39 17.53
C ALA A 25 4.74 -13.84 18.18
N LEU A 26 3.88 -14.58 17.46
CA LEU A 26 2.63 -15.13 17.98
C LEU A 26 2.90 -16.15 19.10
N ALA A 27 3.87 -17.06 18.92
CA ALA A 27 4.19 -18.09 19.91
C ALA A 27 4.62 -17.51 21.26
N ASN A 28 5.18 -16.30 21.29
CA ASN A 28 5.59 -15.63 22.53
C ASN A 28 4.42 -15.03 23.33
N VAL A 29 3.25 -14.84 22.71
CA VAL A 29 2.13 -14.09 23.33
C VAL A 29 0.81 -14.85 23.37
N ILE A 30 0.64 -15.87 22.52
CA ILE A 30 -0.57 -16.68 22.50
C ILE A 30 -0.62 -17.60 23.72
N THR A 31 -1.79 -17.61 24.36
CA THR A 31 -2.15 -18.48 25.48
C THR A 31 -3.48 -19.17 25.19
N PRO A 32 -3.86 -20.23 25.94
CA PRO A 32 -5.17 -20.87 25.81
C PRO A 32 -6.37 -19.96 26.06
N GLU A 33 -6.18 -18.77 26.64
CA GLU A 33 -7.24 -17.78 26.86
C GLU A 33 -7.24 -16.63 25.84
N SER A 34 -6.24 -16.58 24.95
CA SER A 34 -6.07 -15.46 24.02
C SER A 34 -7.21 -15.38 23.00
N VAL A 35 -7.77 -14.18 22.87
CA VAL A 35 -8.65 -13.77 21.79
C VAL A 35 -7.86 -12.93 20.79
N VAL A 36 -7.86 -13.31 19.52
CA VAL A 36 -7.00 -12.73 18.48
C VAL A 36 -7.85 -12.09 17.38
N LEU A 37 -7.45 -10.92 16.92
CA LEU A 37 -7.92 -10.33 15.66
C LEU A 37 -6.83 -10.45 14.61
N ASP A 38 -7.12 -11.12 13.50
CA ASP A 38 -6.34 -11.04 12.26
C ASP A 38 -6.99 -9.98 11.36
N LEU A 39 -6.38 -8.80 11.32
CA LEU A 39 -6.92 -7.61 10.65
C LEU A 39 -6.33 -7.49 9.25
N GLY A 40 -7.20 -7.57 8.23
CA GLY A 40 -6.79 -7.73 6.84
C GLY A 40 -6.37 -9.18 6.58
N ALA A 41 -7.25 -10.11 6.96
CA ALA A 41 -6.89 -11.51 7.06
C ALA A 41 -6.43 -12.11 5.72
N GLY A 42 -6.88 -11.58 4.57
CA GLY A 42 -6.68 -12.23 3.28
C GLY A 42 -7.14 -13.69 3.37
N LEU A 43 -6.25 -14.63 3.07
CA LEU A 43 -6.48 -16.09 3.23
C LEU A 43 -6.40 -16.64 4.68
N GLY A 44 -6.23 -15.77 5.67
CA GLY A 44 -6.31 -16.10 7.10
C GLY A 44 -5.07 -16.77 7.70
N ILE A 45 -3.91 -16.71 7.04
CA ILE A 45 -2.72 -17.46 7.46
C ILE A 45 -2.30 -17.13 8.90
N HIS A 46 -2.30 -15.87 9.33
CA HIS A 46 -1.84 -15.50 10.68
C HIS A 46 -2.85 -15.89 11.75
N GLY A 47 -4.15 -15.72 11.48
CA GLY A 47 -5.20 -16.18 12.39
C GLY A 47 -5.26 -17.71 12.52
N LEU A 48 -5.04 -18.45 11.42
CA LEU A 48 -4.89 -19.90 11.45
C LEU A 48 -3.68 -20.34 12.28
N LEU A 49 -2.54 -19.65 12.14
CA LEU A 49 -1.35 -19.90 12.96
C LEU A 49 -1.61 -19.61 14.45
N ALA A 50 -2.34 -18.54 14.77
CA ALA A 50 -2.73 -18.24 16.14
C ALA A 50 -3.65 -19.34 16.73
N ALA A 51 -4.62 -19.84 15.95
CA ALA A 51 -5.46 -20.96 16.36
C ALA A 51 -4.65 -22.26 16.57
N GLN A 52 -3.68 -22.53 15.68
CA GLN A 52 -2.76 -23.66 15.81
C GLN A 52 -1.89 -23.57 17.08
N LEU A 53 -1.51 -22.36 17.49
CA LEU A 53 -0.78 -22.09 18.73
C LEU A 53 -1.66 -22.17 19.99
N GLY A 54 -2.97 -22.41 19.83
CA GLY A 54 -3.88 -22.66 20.94
C GLY A 54 -4.72 -21.46 21.37
N ALA A 55 -4.82 -20.40 20.56
CA ALA A 55 -5.73 -19.30 20.85
C ALA A 55 -7.17 -19.80 21.06
N LYS A 56 -7.86 -19.22 22.04
CA LYS A 56 -9.24 -19.55 22.41
C LYS A 56 -10.23 -19.22 21.29
N ARG A 57 -10.02 -18.06 20.67
CA ARG A 57 -10.90 -17.47 19.66
C ARG A 57 -10.08 -16.61 18.73
N VAL A 58 -10.39 -16.67 17.43
CA VAL A 58 -9.79 -15.81 16.42
C VAL A 58 -10.88 -15.18 15.57
N TYR A 59 -10.78 -13.88 15.32
CA TYR A 59 -11.61 -13.14 14.38
C TYR A 59 -10.77 -12.82 13.14
N LEU A 60 -11.18 -13.31 11.97
CA LEU A 60 -10.60 -12.91 10.68
C LEU A 60 -11.46 -11.78 10.12
N VAL A 61 -10.90 -10.59 9.98
CA VAL A 61 -11.60 -9.43 9.39
C VAL A 61 -10.97 -9.09 8.05
N GLU A 62 -11.78 -9.06 7.00
CA GLU A 62 -11.36 -8.81 5.63
C GLU A 62 -12.50 -8.16 4.83
N PRO A 63 -12.30 -6.99 4.21
CA PRO A 63 -13.34 -6.35 3.41
C PRO A 63 -13.69 -7.10 2.12
N GLU A 64 -12.71 -7.78 1.51
CA GLU A 64 -12.88 -8.37 0.18
C GLU A 64 -13.50 -9.77 0.24
N ASP A 65 -14.12 -10.20 -0.88
CA ASP A 65 -14.78 -11.52 -1.02
C ASP A 65 -13.83 -12.72 -0.83
N ILE A 66 -12.51 -12.47 -0.80
CA ILE A 66 -11.49 -13.49 -0.52
C ILE A 66 -11.70 -14.19 0.82
N ILE A 67 -12.38 -13.55 1.77
CA ILE A 67 -12.74 -14.12 3.07
C ILE A 67 -13.61 -15.38 2.96
N ALA A 68 -14.37 -15.54 1.88
CA ALA A 68 -15.13 -16.77 1.62
C ALA A 68 -14.19 -17.99 1.48
N VAL A 69 -13.06 -17.81 0.80
CA VAL A 69 -12.03 -18.84 0.66
C VAL A 69 -11.34 -19.09 2.00
N SER A 70 -11.09 -18.05 2.78
CA SER A 70 -10.53 -18.16 4.14
C SER A 70 -11.44 -19.00 5.04
N ASN A 71 -12.75 -18.82 4.92
CA ASN A 71 -13.73 -19.63 5.63
C ASN A 71 -13.66 -21.11 5.20
N GLU A 72 -13.50 -21.42 3.91
CA GLU A 72 -13.26 -22.80 3.46
C GLU A 72 -11.97 -23.39 4.06
N ILE A 73 -10.87 -22.62 4.06
CA ILE A 73 -9.58 -23.03 4.64
C ILE A 73 -9.73 -23.30 6.15
N VAL A 74 -10.42 -22.43 6.88
CA VAL A 74 -10.70 -22.58 8.32
C VAL A 74 -11.39 -23.93 8.59
N HIS A 75 -12.42 -24.26 7.82
CA HIS A 75 -13.15 -25.52 7.99
C HIS A 75 -12.32 -26.74 7.57
N ALA A 76 -11.56 -26.63 6.48
CA ALA A 76 -10.68 -27.70 6.00
C ALA A 76 -9.58 -28.05 7.02
N ASN A 77 -9.17 -27.09 7.85
CA ASN A 77 -8.17 -27.28 8.90
C ASN A 77 -8.78 -27.58 10.29
N GLY A 78 -10.11 -27.73 10.38
CA GLY A 78 -10.79 -28.12 11.62
C GLY A 78 -10.87 -27.03 12.70
N TYR A 79 -10.79 -25.75 12.31
CA TYR A 79 -10.82 -24.61 13.23
C TYR A 79 -12.14 -23.82 13.24
N GLY A 80 -13.20 -24.35 12.60
CA GLY A 80 -14.49 -23.65 12.46
C GLY A 80 -15.22 -23.35 13.78
N ASP A 81 -14.86 -24.04 14.88
CA ASP A 81 -15.37 -23.77 16.23
C ASP A 81 -14.67 -22.59 16.93
N ARG A 82 -13.45 -22.24 16.48
CA ARG A 82 -12.59 -21.22 17.11
C ARG A 82 -12.37 -19.99 16.26
N ILE A 83 -12.49 -20.10 14.94
CA ILE A 83 -12.23 -18.98 14.03
C ILE A 83 -13.55 -18.50 13.44
N GLN A 84 -13.84 -17.22 13.61
CA GLN A 84 -14.99 -16.55 13.01
C GLN A 84 -14.51 -15.59 11.92
N CYS A 85 -15.01 -15.79 10.69
CA CYS A 85 -14.76 -14.90 9.57
C CYS A 85 -15.80 -13.78 9.53
N LEU A 86 -15.34 -12.54 9.40
CA LEU A 86 -16.16 -11.33 9.38
C LEU A 86 -15.80 -10.51 8.13
N GLN A 87 -16.71 -10.47 7.16
CA GLN A 87 -16.52 -9.67 5.96
C GLN A 87 -16.84 -8.21 6.23
N GLY A 88 -15.90 -7.31 5.91
CA GLY A 88 -16.09 -5.86 6.00
C GLY A 88 -14.83 -5.13 6.47
N LYS A 89 -14.89 -3.80 6.36
CA LYS A 89 -13.86 -2.94 6.97
C LYS A 89 -13.98 -2.97 8.49
N ILE A 90 -12.87 -2.86 9.21
CA ILE A 90 -12.89 -2.93 10.68
C ILE A 90 -13.68 -1.78 11.31
N GLU A 91 -13.82 -0.66 10.59
CA GLU A 91 -14.64 0.50 10.95
C GLU A 91 -16.15 0.20 10.89
N GLU A 92 -16.55 -0.79 10.10
CA GLU A 92 -17.94 -1.15 9.81
C GLU A 92 -18.37 -2.46 10.52
N VAL A 93 -17.41 -3.34 10.81
CA VAL A 93 -17.62 -4.58 11.55
C VAL A 93 -17.73 -4.32 13.06
N ASN A 94 -18.55 -5.12 13.74
CA ASN A 94 -18.62 -5.13 15.20
C ASN A 94 -18.08 -6.45 15.75
N LEU A 95 -16.91 -6.40 16.40
CA LEU A 95 -16.40 -7.57 17.12
C LEU A 95 -17.27 -7.84 18.36
N PRO A 96 -17.56 -9.12 18.68
CA PRO A 96 -18.35 -9.48 19.86
C PRO A 96 -17.70 -9.11 21.20
N GLU A 97 -16.37 -8.99 21.22
CA GLU A 97 -15.58 -8.75 22.42
C GLU A 97 -14.24 -8.05 22.08
N PRO A 98 -13.61 -7.35 23.04
CA PRO A 98 -12.23 -6.90 22.90
C PRO A 98 -11.24 -8.06 22.78
N VAL A 99 -10.09 -7.81 22.16
CA VAL A 99 -9.08 -8.84 21.84
C VAL A 99 -7.78 -8.61 22.63
N ASP A 100 -7.07 -9.70 22.89
CA ASP A 100 -5.76 -9.70 23.58
C ASP A 100 -4.61 -9.42 22.59
N VAL A 101 -4.77 -9.85 21.34
CA VAL A 101 -3.76 -9.68 20.29
C VAL A 101 -4.42 -9.19 19.00
N ILE A 102 -3.84 -8.16 18.38
CA ILE A 102 -4.13 -7.81 16.98
C ILE A 102 -2.90 -8.15 16.16
N VAL A 103 -3.06 -9.02 15.18
CA VAL A 103 -2.06 -9.32 14.15
C VAL A 103 -2.51 -8.74 12.82
N SER A 104 -1.60 -8.13 12.07
CA SER A 104 -1.93 -7.49 10.78
C SER A 104 -0.70 -7.38 9.87
N VAL A 105 -0.96 -7.29 8.56
CA VAL A 105 0.04 -6.98 7.52
C VAL A 105 -0.34 -5.69 6.80
N PHE A 106 -0.55 -4.61 7.56
CA PHE A 106 -0.97 -3.29 7.03
C PHE A 106 0.19 -2.36 6.66
N THR A 107 1.37 -2.93 6.42
CA THR A 107 2.50 -2.20 5.86
C THR A 107 2.51 -2.38 4.35
N GLY A 108 2.41 -1.28 3.63
CA GLY A 108 2.64 -1.25 2.18
C GLY A 108 4.14 -1.26 1.85
N ASN A 109 4.48 -1.22 0.57
CA ASN A 109 5.86 -0.92 0.18
C ASN A 109 6.30 0.43 0.77
N PHE A 110 7.57 0.56 1.15
CA PHE A 110 8.09 1.77 1.82
C PHE A 110 7.22 2.23 3.01
N LEU A 111 6.67 1.25 3.73
CA LEU A 111 5.85 1.37 4.94
C LEU A 111 4.45 1.96 4.76
N LEU A 112 4.33 3.13 4.11
CA LEU A 112 3.11 3.95 4.11
C LEU A 112 2.24 3.81 2.87
N GLU A 113 2.63 3.00 1.88
CA GLU A 113 1.79 2.74 0.71
C GLU A 113 0.43 2.12 1.08
N GLU A 114 -0.57 2.39 0.23
CA GLU A 114 -1.95 1.88 0.32
C GLU A 114 -2.78 2.34 1.54
N ASP A 115 -2.23 3.20 2.42
CA ASP A 115 -2.93 3.85 3.52
C ASP A 115 -3.74 2.88 4.43
N LEU A 116 -3.15 1.73 4.76
CA LEU A 116 -3.80 0.71 5.59
C LEU A 116 -3.62 0.94 7.10
N LEU A 117 -2.54 1.60 7.53
CA LEU A 117 -2.25 1.87 8.94
C LEU A 117 -3.37 2.59 9.73
N PRO A 118 -4.14 3.54 9.17
CA PRO A 118 -5.29 4.13 9.85
C PRO A 118 -6.30 3.10 10.38
N SER A 119 -6.57 2.02 9.62
CA SER A 119 -7.45 0.95 10.06
C SER A 119 -6.85 0.12 11.20
N LEU A 120 -5.52 -0.05 11.24
CA LEU A 120 -4.83 -0.64 12.39
C LEU A 120 -4.98 0.23 13.64
N PHE A 121 -4.81 1.56 13.51
CA PHE A 121 -4.98 2.48 14.63
C PHE A 121 -6.41 2.48 15.16
N TYR A 122 -7.40 2.46 14.27
CA TYR A 122 -8.81 2.32 14.65
C TYR A 122 -9.07 1.02 15.41
N ALA A 123 -8.57 -0.11 14.89
CA ALA A 123 -8.75 -1.41 15.52
C ALA A 123 -8.09 -1.48 16.90
N ARG A 124 -6.88 -0.94 17.03
CA ARG A 124 -6.16 -0.82 18.30
C ARG A 124 -6.99 -0.05 19.32
N ASP A 125 -7.42 1.16 18.97
CA ASP A 125 -8.10 2.07 19.91
C ASP A 125 -9.47 1.53 20.35
N LYS A 126 -10.16 0.81 19.47
CA LYS A 126 -11.52 0.31 19.72
C LYS A 126 -11.56 -1.08 20.34
N TYR A 127 -10.67 -1.99 19.91
CA TYR A 127 -10.80 -3.42 20.18
C TYR A 127 -9.67 -4.02 21.00
N LEU A 128 -8.48 -3.40 21.07
CA LEU A 128 -7.38 -3.96 21.86
C LEU A 128 -7.63 -3.73 23.35
N LYS A 129 -7.52 -4.78 24.16
CA LYS A 129 -7.60 -4.67 25.62
C LYS A 129 -6.42 -3.85 26.18
N PRO A 130 -6.58 -3.21 27.35
CA PRO A 130 -5.43 -2.66 28.07
C PRO A 130 -4.36 -3.74 28.32
N GLY A 131 -3.13 -3.48 27.88
CA GLY A 131 -2.03 -4.45 27.96
C GLY A 131 -2.04 -5.53 26.86
N GLY A 132 -2.95 -5.43 25.89
CA GLY A 132 -2.95 -6.27 24.69
C GLY A 132 -1.74 -6.01 23.79
N VAL A 133 -1.49 -6.93 22.86
CA VAL A 133 -0.31 -6.92 21.99
C VAL A 133 -0.67 -6.64 20.54
N LEU A 134 0.07 -5.73 19.91
CA LEU A 134 0.10 -5.55 18.46
C LEU A 134 1.23 -6.36 17.83
N ILE A 135 0.95 -7.02 16.70
CA ILE A 135 1.96 -7.68 15.87
C ILE A 135 1.74 -7.22 14.41
N PRO A 136 2.64 -6.40 13.84
CA PRO A 136 3.85 -5.81 14.43
C PRO A 136 3.59 -4.74 15.50
N GLN A 137 4.62 -4.44 16.31
CA GLN A 137 4.57 -3.43 17.39
C GLN A 137 5.03 -2.05 16.93
N ALA A 138 6.01 -2.02 16.04
CA ALA A 138 6.65 -0.81 15.58
C ALA A 138 7.20 -1.00 14.16
N ALA A 139 7.52 0.09 13.49
CA ALA A 139 8.22 0.07 12.22
C ALA A 139 9.21 1.23 12.11
N VAL A 140 10.28 1.02 11.34
CA VAL A 140 11.27 2.05 11.02
C VAL A 140 11.45 2.06 9.51
N MET A 141 11.30 3.23 8.90
CA MET A 141 11.59 3.50 7.50
C MET A 141 12.98 4.10 7.38
N GLU A 142 13.78 3.57 6.45
CA GLU A 142 15.17 3.97 6.23
C GLU A 142 15.39 4.27 4.75
N ALA A 143 16.39 5.09 4.45
CA ALA A 143 16.86 5.27 3.08
C ALA A 143 18.36 5.56 3.03
N ALA A 144 18.93 5.41 1.84
CA ALA A 144 20.33 5.74 1.56
C ALA A 144 20.51 6.24 0.12
N PRO A 145 21.43 7.18 -0.13
CA PRO A 145 21.79 7.59 -1.49
C PRO A 145 22.53 6.44 -2.20
N VAL A 146 22.18 6.19 -3.46
CA VAL A 146 22.67 5.03 -4.21
C VAL A 146 23.21 5.36 -5.60
N TYR A 147 24.24 4.61 -5.99
CA TYR A 147 24.71 4.48 -7.36
C TYR A 147 24.07 3.24 -7.99
N VAL A 148 23.14 3.44 -8.93
CA VAL A 148 22.36 2.39 -9.61
C VAL A 148 22.12 2.75 -11.09
N PRO A 149 23.18 2.84 -11.92
CA PRO A 149 23.09 3.34 -13.29
C PRO A 149 22.18 2.49 -14.19
N GLU A 150 22.15 1.15 -14.04
CA GLU A 150 21.29 0.31 -14.88
C GLU A 150 19.81 0.55 -14.60
N LEU A 151 19.45 0.70 -13.32
CA LEU A 151 18.06 0.97 -12.93
C LEU A 151 17.62 2.37 -13.37
N HIS A 152 18.47 3.38 -13.18
CA HIS A 152 18.20 4.72 -13.68
C HIS A 152 18.08 4.73 -15.21
N GLN A 153 18.93 3.97 -15.91
CA GLN A 153 18.85 3.82 -17.35
C GLN A 153 17.52 3.21 -17.79
N GLN A 154 17.09 2.13 -17.12
CA GLN A 154 15.84 1.45 -17.42
C GLN A 154 14.63 2.38 -17.24
N GLU A 155 14.54 3.06 -16.10
CA GLU A 155 13.32 3.80 -15.73
C GLU A 155 13.28 5.24 -16.22
N ILE A 156 14.45 5.87 -16.34
CA ILE A 156 14.58 7.32 -16.56
C ILE A 156 15.36 7.63 -17.84
N ALA A 157 16.62 7.19 -17.97
CA ALA A 157 17.49 7.54 -19.10
C ALA A 157 16.94 7.09 -20.47
N SER A 158 16.34 5.91 -20.52
CA SER A 158 15.77 5.29 -21.73
C SER A 158 14.70 6.16 -22.42
N TRP A 159 13.98 7.03 -21.68
CA TRP A 159 13.00 7.95 -22.27
C TRP A 159 13.62 8.97 -23.22
N SER A 160 14.91 9.28 -23.05
CA SER A 160 15.66 10.18 -23.92
C SER A 160 16.15 9.49 -25.19
N GLU A 161 15.99 8.17 -25.32
CA GLU A 161 16.40 7.40 -26.49
C GLU A 161 15.26 7.33 -27.51
N SER A 162 15.58 7.58 -28.78
CA SER A 162 14.58 7.46 -29.84
C SER A 162 14.19 6.01 -30.04
N HIS A 163 12.89 5.70 -29.89
CA HIS A 163 12.36 4.39 -30.17
C HIS A 163 11.73 4.38 -31.57
N ARG A 164 12.36 3.65 -32.51
CA ARG A 164 11.89 3.55 -33.91
C ARG A 164 11.70 4.90 -34.60
N GLY A 165 12.55 5.88 -34.30
CA GLY A 165 12.49 7.23 -34.86
C GLY A 165 11.47 8.15 -34.19
N ILE A 166 10.85 7.71 -33.09
CA ILE A 166 9.92 8.52 -32.29
C ILE A 166 10.65 9.00 -31.04
N ASP A 167 10.55 10.28 -30.76
CA ASP A 167 11.10 10.90 -29.55
C ASP A 167 10.06 10.85 -28.42
N HIS A 168 10.41 10.16 -27.33
CA HIS A 168 9.59 10.05 -26.13
C HIS A 168 10.15 10.86 -24.95
N HIS A 169 11.17 11.70 -25.17
CA HIS A 169 11.82 12.50 -24.14
C HIS A 169 10.85 13.28 -23.22
N PRO A 170 9.72 13.84 -23.69
CA PRO A 170 8.76 14.50 -22.80
C PRO A 170 8.23 13.62 -21.66
N ALA A 171 8.20 12.29 -21.80
CA ALA A 171 7.80 11.36 -20.75
C ALA A 171 8.81 11.27 -19.59
N ARG A 172 10.10 11.58 -19.85
CA ARG A 172 11.17 11.59 -18.83
C ARG A 172 10.81 12.45 -17.62
N ALA A 173 10.21 13.62 -17.88
CA ALA A 173 9.83 14.58 -16.85
C ALA A 173 8.72 14.06 -15.91
N TYR A 174 8.00 13.00 -16.30
CA TYR A 174 7.01 12.31 -15.46
C TYR A 174 7.64 11.08 -14.78
N ALA A 175 8.50 10.37 -15.50
CA ALA A 175 9.22 9.21 -14.99
C ALA A 175 10.07 9.58 -13.76
N SER A 176 10.81 10.68 -13.82
CA SER A 176 11.62 11.17 -12.69
C SER A 176 10.81 11.66 -11.48
N GLN A 177 9.49 11.73 -11.60
CA GLN A 177 8.57 12.12 -10.53
C GLN A 177 7.92 10.90 -9.85
N SER A 178 8.23 9.68 -10.30
CA SER A 178 7.67 8.43 -9.79
C SER A 178 8.57 7.79 -8.72
N ILE A 179 7.96 7.07 -7.78
CA ILE A 179 8.68 6.11 -6.93
C ILE A 179 8.51 4.73 -7.56
N TYR A 180 9.61 4.00 -7.67
CA TYR A 180 9.60 2.67 -8.25
C TYR A 180 9.85 1.61 -7.19
N TYR A 181 9.21 0.45 -7.31
CA TYR A 181 9.30 -0.62 -6.33
C TYR A 181 9.88 -1.88 -6.97
N TYR A 182 11.12 -2.23 -6.58
CA TYR A 182 11.87 -3.32 -7.19
C TYR A 182 12.39 -4.33 -6.18
N LYS A 183 12.42 -5.59 -6.61
CA LYS A 183 13.01 -6.70 -5.83
C LYS A 183 14.42 -7.03 -6.28
N LYS A 184 14.64 -7.13 -7.61
CA LYS A 184 15.88 -7.69 -8.17
C LYS A 184 16.90 -6.63 -8.54
N GLU A 185 16.44 -5.55 -9.14
CA GLU A 185 17.24 -4.47 -9.70
C GLU A 185 17.88 -3.61 -8.58
N LEU A 186 17.29 -3.63 -7.39
CA LEU A 186 17.87 -3.08 -6.17
C LEU A 186 18.56 -4.14 -5.31
N THR A 187 18.68 -5.41 -5.72
CA THR A 187 19.42 -6.40 -4.93
C THR A 187 20.90 -6.02 -4.92
N ASN A 188 21.37 -5.44 -3.81
CA ASN A 188 22.74 -4.95 -3.60
C ASN A 188 23.15 -3.68 -4.40
N PRO A 189 22.53 -2.52 -4.12
CA PRO A 189 22.97 -1.26 -4.72
C PRO A 189 24.30 -0.82 -4.11
N GLN A 190 25.05 0.01 -4.82
CA GLN A 190 26.21 0.68 -4.23
C GLN A 190 25.72 1.90 -3.42
N TYR A 191 25.90 1.86 -2.10
CA TYR A 191 25.54 2.95 -1.20
C TYR A 191 26.63 4.03 -1.16
N LEU A 192 26.24 5.29 -1.29
CA LEU A 192 27.16 6.44 -1.22
C LEU A 192 27.30 7.01 0.20
N ALA A 193 26.42 6.60 1.12
CA ALA A 193 26.45 6.90 2.54
C ALA A 193 25.76 5.77 3.31
N GLU A 194 25.98 5.72 4.63
CA GLU A 194 25.21 4.84 5.51
C GLU A 194 23.70 5.19 5.45
N PRO A 195 22.80 4.20 5.61
CA PRO A 195 21.38 4.46 5.68
C PRO A 195 21.00 5.27 6.92
N GLU A 196 20.01 6.12 6.77
CA GLU A 196 19.47 6.92 7.86
C GLU A 196 18.00 6.60 8.11
N THR A 197 17.58 6.75 9.37
CA THR A 197 16.18 6.61 9.75
C THR A 197 15.38 7.82 9.29
N LEU A 198 14.38 7.60 8.46
CA LEU A 198 13.44 8.63 8.01
C LEU A 198 12.27 8.77 8.97
N LEU A 199 11.66 7.66 9.35
CA LEU A 199 10.47 7.63 10.19
C LEU A 199 10.51 6.44 11.13
N ALA A 200 10.23 6.65 12.40
CA ALA A 200 9.99 5.59 13.37
C ALA A 200 8.55 5.70 13.87
N MET A 201 7.84 4.57 13.86
CA MET A 201 6.45 4.49 14.29
C MET A 201 6.32 3.44 15.39
N ASP A 202 5.76 3.86 16.52
CA ASP A 202 5.25 2.99 17.57
C ASP A 202 3.74 2.80 17.35
N PHE A 203 3.35 1.62 16.91
CA PHE A 203 1.96 1.36 16.55
C PHE A 203 1.01 1.35 17.75
N TYR A 204 1.50 1.38 18.99
CA TYR A 204 0.64 1.58 20.16
C TYR A 204 0.18 3.03 20.34
N HIS A 205 0.98 4.00 19.87
CA HIS A 205 0.76 5.42 20.17
C HIS A 205 0.55 6.29 18.93
N ASN A 206 1.02 5.86 17.76
CA ASN A 206 0.82 6.60 16.51
C ASN A 206 -0.66 6.68 16.12
N ASN A 207 -1.10 7.83 15.60
CA ASN A 207 -2.45 8.05 15.09
C ASN A 207 -2.46 8.78 13.73
N SER A 208 -1.29 8.94 13.12
CA SER A 208 -1.10 9.65 11.87
C SER A 208 -0.04 8.95 11.03
N THR A 209 -0.28 8.95 9.73
CA THR A 209 0.65 8.49 8.67
C THR A 209 1.36 9.65 7.98
N HIS A 210 1.25 10.87 8.52
CA HIS A 210 1.98 12.04 8.02
C HIS A 210 3.48 11.81 8.14
N CYS A 211 4.19 11.91 7.03
CA CYS A 211 5.64 11.84 6.97
C CYS A 211 6.19 13.23 6.61
N GLN A 212 7.09 13.75 7.44
CA GLN A 212 7.83 14.98 7.15
C GLN A 212 9.19 14.89 7.85
N VAL A 213 10.23 14.69 7.05
CA VAL A 213 11.57 14.36 7.56
C VAL A 213 12.60 15.21 6.83
N GLU A 214 13.66 15.56 7.53
CA GLU A 214 14.88 16.15 6.98
C GLU A 214 16.06 15.44 7.63
N VAL A 215 16.92 14.86 6.79
CA VAL A 215 18.08 14.07 7.19
C VAL A 215 19.30 14.56 6.43
N GLN A 216 20.44 14.66 7.12
CA GLN A 216 21.71 15.01 6.51
C GLN A 216 22.62 13.77 6.42
N TYR A 217 22.96 13.37 5.20
CA TYR A 217 23.92 12.32 4.94
C TYR A 217 25.32 12.90 4.85
N LYS A 218 26.31 12.20 5.41
CA LYS A 218 27.72 12.40 5.10
C LYS A 218 28.14 11.35 4.09
N ILE A 219 28.56 11.79 2.90
CA ILE A 219 28.95 10.89 1.81
C ILE A 219 30.24 10.16 2.20
N THR A 220 30.22 8.84 2.11
CA THR A 220 31.34 7.94 2.44
C THR A 220 32.03 7.41 1.18
N GLN A 221 31.40 7.56 0.02
CA GLN A 221 31.98 7.16 -1.26
C GLN A 221 31.63 8.17 -2.36
N SER A 222 32.65 8.69 -3.05
CA SER A 222 32.44 9.57 -4.21
C SER A 222 31.80 8.82 -5.38
N GLY A 223 30.90 9.48 -6.11
CA GLY A 223 30.28 8.92 -7.31
C GLY A 223 28.99 9.62 -7.72
N PHE A 224 28.34 9.11 -8.78
CA PHE A 224 27.02 9.61 -9.22
C PHE A 224 25.90 9.06 -8.34
N CYS A 225 25.19 9.93 -7.65
CA CYS A 225 23.95 9.62 -6.98
C CYS A 225 22.80 9.62 -8.00
N HIS A 226 22.23 8.44 -8.23
CA HIS A 226 21.09 8.25 -9.13
C HIS A 226 19.74 8.44 -8.43
N GLY A 227 19.74 8.49 -7.09
CA GLY A 227 18.55 8.56 -6.27
C GLY A 227 18.76 7.97 -4.88
N TRP A 228 17.66 7.76 -4.16
CA TRP A 228 17.63 7.10 -2.86
C TRP A 228 16.98 5.73 -2.99
N ALA A 229 17.61 4.72 -2.39
CA ALA A 229 16.94 3.46 -2.08
C ALA A 229 16.27 3.59 -0.71
N GLY A 230 14.99 3.24 -0.61
CA GLY A 230 14.20 3.29 0.61
C GLY A 230 13.60 1.94 0.96
N TRP A 231 13.56 1.61 2.26
CA TRP A 231 12.97 0.37 2.76
C TRP A 231 12.42 0.57 4.17
N PHE A 232 11.88 -0.49 4.74
CA PHE A 232 11.44 -0.48 6.14
C PHE A 232 11.72 -1.80 6.85
N LYS A 233 11.73 -1.73 8.17
CA LYS A 233 11.80 -2.87 9.08
C LYS A 233 10.67 -2.78 10.10
N MET A 234 10.12 -3.93 10.47
CA MET A 234 9.03 -4.04 11.44
C MET A 234 9.45 -4.86 12.64
N GLN A 235 9.03 -4.43 13.82
CA GLN A 235 9.24 -5.16 15.06
C GLN A 235 8.16 -6.23 15.24
N LEU A 236 8.59 -7.49 15.24
CA LEU A 236 7.79 -8.68 15.50
C LEU A 236 8.33 -9.34 16.78
N GLY A 237 7.79 -8.92 17.93
CA GLY A 237 8.32 -9.31 19.24
C GLY A 237 9.73 -8.76 19.45
N ASP A 238 10.67 -9.67 19.73
CA ASP A 238 12.09 -9.34 19.92
C ASP A 238 12.89 -9.24 18.61
N THR A 239 12.24 -9.51 17.47
CA THR A 239 12.91 -9.55 16.17
C THR A 239 12.48 -8.39 15.28
N TRP A 240 13.39 -7.91 14.45
CA TRP A 240 13.10 -6.94 13.39
C TRP A 240 13.14 -7.64 12.04
N LEU A 241 12.02 -7.66 11.33
CA LEU A 241 11.92 -8.16 9.96
C LEU A 241 12.11 -7.00 8.99
N SER A 242 13.12 -7.06 8.14
CA SER A 242 13.55 -5.96 7.28
C SER A 242 13.40 -6.30 5.80
N THR A 243 13.02 -5.27 5.04
CA THR A 243 12.87 -5.26 3.57
C THR A 243 14.08 -4.64 2.87
N ALA A 244 15.18 -4.45 3.60
CA ALA A 244 16.39 -3.83 3.05
C ALA A 244 16.91 -4.61 1.84
N PRO A 245 17.45 -3.92 0.81
CA PRO A 245 17.85 -4.60 -0.43
C PRO A 245 19.02 -5.58 -0.29
N HIS A 246 19.77 -5.52 0.81
CA HIS A 246 20.86 -6.44 1.14
C HIS A 246 20.40 -7.65 1.99
N GLU A 247 19.14 -7.69 2.41
CA GLU A 247 18.56 -8.81 3.13
C GLU A 247 17.85 -9.81 2.20
N PRO A 248 17.61 -11.06 2.66
CA PRO A 248 16.86 -12.03 1.87
C PRO A 248 15.49 -11.49 1.45
N PRO A 249 15.03 -11.74 0.21
CA PRO A 249 13.83 -11.09 -0.32
C PRO A 249 12.57 -11.49 0.47
N LEU A 250 11.64 -10.54 0.56
CA LEU A 250 10.26 -10.72 1.04
C LEU A 250 9.27 -10.42 -0.10
N HIS A 251 7.97 -10.53 0.16
CA HIS A 251 6.98 -10.12 -0.83
C HIS A 251 6.95 -8.60 -1.09
N TRP A 252 7.34 -7.77 -0.12
CA TRP A 252 7.57 -6.34 -0.30
C TRP A 252 8.79 -6.05 -1.18
N SER A 253 8.83 -4.85 -1.73
CA SER A 253 9.94 -4.37 -2.58
C SER A 253 10.52 -3.08 -1.99
N ALA A 254 11.83 -2.89 -2.16
CA ALA A 254 12.46 -1.63 -1.82
C ALA A 254 12.04 -0.54 -2.82
N ALA A 255 11.95 0.69 -2.34
CA ALA A 255 11.65 1.87 -3.14
C ALA A 255 12.92 2.43 -3.76
N PHE A 256 12.80 2.95 -4.98
CA PHE A 256 13.78 3.82 -5.63
C PHE A 256 13.14 5.18 -5.89
N LEU A 257 13.73 6.22 -5.32
CA LEU A 257 13.36 7.62 -5.48
C LEU A 257 14.43 8.28 -6.37
N PRO A 258 14.20 8.42 -7.68
CA PRO A 258 15.21 8.85 -8.63
C PRO A 258 15.60 10.33 -8.44
N LEU A 259 16.80 10.66 -8.90
CA LEU A 259 17.22 12.02 -9.27
C LEU A 259 17.27 12.16 -10.78
N ASP A 260 16.97 13.35 -11.29
CA ASP A 260 17.13 13.65 -12.71
C ASP A 260 17.51 15.12 -12.95
N PRO A 261 18.74 15.39 -13.46
CA PRO A 261 19.81 14.43 -13.74
C PRO A 261 20.41 13.83 -12.45
N PRO A 262 21.09 12.67 -12.51
CA PRO A 262 21.96 12.21 -11.42
C PRO A 262 22.96 13.29 -11.00
N ILE A 263 23.29 13.36 -9.71
CA ILE A 263 24.24 14.35 -9.17
C ILE A 263 25.56 13.69 -8.81
N GLU A 264 26.68 14.36 -9.06
CA GLU A 264 27.99 13.90 -8.59
C GLU A 264 28.17 14.31 -7.12
N LEU A 265 28.54 13.35 -6.27
CA LEU A 265 28.79 13.54 -4.85
C LEU A 265 30.23 13.19 -4.52
N THR A 266 30.83 13.93 -3.60
CA THR A 266 32.22 13.71 -3.15
C THR A 266 32.25 13.15 -1.72
N GLU A 267 33.15 12.21 -1.44
CA GLU A 267 33.41 11.74 -0.08
C GLU A 267 33.67 12.92 0.88
N GLY A 268 32.97 12.91 2.02
CA GLY A 268 32.99 13.98 3.01
C GLY A 268 31.95 15.08 2.80
N GLU A 269 31.35 15.17 1.60
CA GLU A 269 30.25 16.09 1.31
C GLU A 269 29.03 15.81 2.20
N LYS A 270 28.26 16.86 2.49
CA LYS A 270 27.01 16.78 3.21
C LYS A 270 25.85 16.98 2.25
N VAL A 271 24.89 16.06 2.28
CA VAL A 271 23.69 16.12 1.44
C VAL A 271 22.46 16.09 2.32
N THR A 272 21.59 17.07 2.16
CA THR A 272 20.31 17.10 2.87
C THR A 272 19.24 16.44 2.01
N PHE A 273 18.58 15.44 2.57
CA PHE A 273 17.43 14.76 1.98
C PHE A 273 16.18 15.08 2.80
N LYS A 274 15.13 15.54 2.12
CA LYS A 274 13.82 15.81 2.73
C LYS A 274 12.80 14.91 2.08
N LEU A 275 11.95 14.29 2.90
CA LEU A 275 10.83 13.46 2.43
C LEU A 275 9.55 13.94 3.10
N GLN A 276 8.50 14.05 2.31
CA GLN A 276 7.18 14.44 2.77
C GLN A 276 6.10 13.56 2.15
N ARG A 277 5.09 13.22 2.94
CA ARG A 277 3.84 12.61 2.50
C ARG A 277 2.73 13.00 3.46
N PRO A 278 1.76 13.83 3.04
CA PRO A 278 0.55 14.03 3.83
C PRO A 278 -0.28 12.74 3.89
N PRO A 279 -1.13 12.54 4.92
CA PRO A 279 -2.02 11.40 4.97
C PRO A 279 -2.86 11.28 3.70
N TYR A 280 -2.94 10.08 3.11
CA TYR A 280 -3.64 9.82 1.83
C TYR A 280 -3.14 10.64 0.63
N GLY A 281 -1.91 11.14 0.71
CA GLY A 281 -1.35 12.06 -0.28
C GLY A 281 -0.11 11.53 -0.99
N ASP A 282 0.39 12.40 -1.86
CA ASP A 282 1.57 12.15 -2.68
C ASP A 282 2.88 12.24 -1.91
N TRP A 283 3.87 11.46 -2.34
CA TRP A 283 5.23 11.60 -1.87
C TRP A 283 5.89 12.82 -2.53
N SER A 284 6.71 13.54 -1.77
CA SER A 284 7.62 14.55 -2.29
C SER A 284 8.99 14.36 -1.66
N TRP A 285 10.04 14.34 -2.48
CA TRP A 285 11.42 14.29 -2.00
C TRP A 285 12.23 15.44 -2.57
N ARG A 286 13.16 15.94 -1.75
CA ARG A 286 14.02 17.07 -2.11
C ARG A 286 15.44 16.79 -1.63
N VAL A 287 16.38 17.08 -2.50
CA VAL A 287 17.81 16.86 -2.29
C VAL A 287 18.52 18.20 -2.42
N GLU A 288 19.31 18.55 -1.40
CA GLU A 288 20.08 19.79 -1.35
C GLU A 288 21.55 19.47 -1.08
N THR A 289 22.42 19.93 -1.98
CA THR A 289 23.87 20.03 -1.78
C THR A 289 24.26 21.51 -1.76
N ASP A 290 25.54 21.83 -1.61
CA ASP A 290 26.03 23.22 -1.64
C ASP A 290 25.79 23.91 -3.00
N ILE A 291 25.64 23.14 -4.08
CA ILE A 291 25.53 23.67 -5.45
C ILE A 291 24.25 23.26 -6.18
N THR A 292 23.56 22.21 -5.72
CA THR A 292 22.40 21.64 -6.42
C THR A 292 21.22 21.50 -5.49
N VAL A 293 20.03 21.86 -6.01
CA VAL A 293 18.75 21.57 -5.37
C VAL A 293 17.84 20.89 -6.39
N GLN A 294 17.40 19.68 -6.11
CA GLN A 294 16.39 18.96 -6.90
C GLN A 294 15.17 18.65 -6.04
N GLN A 295 13.97 18.73 -6.63
CA GLN A 295 12.72 18.44 -5.95
C GLN A 295 11.79 17.65 -6.88
N HIS A 296 11.17 16.63 -6.32
CA HIS A 296 10.30 15.71 -7.03
C HIS A 296 9.01 15.44 -6.23
N SER A 297 7.95 15.04 -6.92
CA SER A 297 6.67 14.69 -6.31
C SER A 297 5.86 13.72 -7.16
N THR A 298 5.30 12.67 -6.56
CA THR A 298 4.43 11.71 -7.26
C THR A 298 3.16 12.36 -7.81
N PHE A 299 2.75 13.52 -7.26
CA PHE A 299 1.68 14.34 -7.85
C PHE A 299 1.98 14.69 -9.31
N LEU A 300 3.26 14.96 -9.63
CA LEU A 300 3.72 15.33 -10.96
C LEU A 300 4.03 14.11 -11.86
N SER A 301 3.90 12.89 -11.36
CA SER A 301 4.13 11.66 -12.14
C SER A 301 3.00 11.35 -13.13
N VAL A 302 1.81 11.93 -12.91
CA VAL A 302 0.63 11.69 -13.73
C VAL A 302 0.32 12.94 -14.57
N PRO A 303 0.04 12.82 -15.88
CA PRO A 303 -0.34 13.96 -16.71
C PRO A 303 -1.68 14.55 -16.24
N MET A 304 -1.62 15.72 -15.61
CA MET A 304 -2.79 16.46 -15.16
C MET A 304 -3.11 17.62 -16.10
N THR A 305 -4.36 17.67 -16.56
CA THR A 305 -4.87 18.81 -17.32
C THR A 305 -5.44 19.87 -16.38
N LEU A 306 -5.50 21.14 -16.82
CA LEU A 306 -6.22 22.20 -16.08
C LEU A 306 -7.68 21.82 -15.79
N LYS A 307 -8.32 21.06 -16.69
CA LYS A 307 -9.68 20.55 -16.48
C LYS A 307 -9.73 19.56 -15.32
N THR A 308 -8.73 18.68 -15.20
CA THR A 308 -8.61 17.72 -14.10
C THR A 308 -8.34 18.44 -12.78
N LEU A 309 -7.39 19.38 -12.75
CA LEU A 309 -7.06 20.17 -11.56
C LEU A 309 -8.25 20.99 -11.07
N LYS A 310 -8.98 21.65 -11.98
CA LYS A 310 -10.19 22.39 -11.62
C LYS A 310 -11.23 21.48 -10.97
N LYS A 311 -11.42 20.25 -11.47
CA LYS A 311 -12.37 19.30 -10.90
C LYS A 311 -11.97 18.79 -9.50
N ALA A 312 -10.67 18.82 -9.17
CA ALA A 312 -10.14 18.41 -7.88
C ALA A 312 -10.16 19.55 -6.83
N SER A 313 -10.42 20.80 -7.25
CA SER A 313 -10.46 21.95 -6.35
C SER A 313 -11.68 21.92 -5.41
N SER A 314 -11.51 22.36 -4.16
CA SER A 314 -12.58 22.50 -3.17
C SER A 314 -13.71 23.43 -3.61
N ASP A 315 -13.41 24.43 -4.43
CA ASP A 315 -14.36 25.45 -4.88
C ASP A 315 -15.04 25.07 -6.21
N TYR A 316 -14.73 23.89 -6.74
CA TYR A 316 -15.38 23.38 -7.94
C TYR A 316 -16.83 23.06 -7.65
N GLN A 317 -17.74 23.63 -8.45
CA GLN A 317 -19.16 23.30 -8.40
C GLN A 317 -19.42 22.14 -9.37
N PRO A 318 -19.58 20.89 -8.89
CA PRO A 318 -19.75 19.75 -9.76
C PRO A 318 -21.09 19.81 -10.49
N GLN A 319 -21.05 19.49 -11.78
CA GLN A 319 -22.23 19.26 -12.60
C GLN A 319 -22.19 17.83 -13.13
N LEU A 320 -23.35 17.16 -13.15
CA LEU A 320 -23.46 15.83 -13.72
C LEU A 320 -23.16 15.88 -15.22
N THR A 321 -22.32 14.96 -15.67
CA THR A 321 -22.21 14.65 -17.10
C THR A 321 -23.39 13.77 -17.51
N LYS A 322 -23.62 13.55 -18.81
CA LYS A 322 -24.62 12.56 -19.26
C LYS A 322 -24.43 11.19 -18.62
N LYS A 323 -23.18 10.74 -18.49
CA LYS A 323 -22.84 9.50 -17.77
C LYS A 323 -23.16 9.60 -16.27
N GLY A 324 -23.04 10.77 -15.67
CA GLY A 324 -23.44 11.04 -14.28
C GLY A 324 -24.96 11.05 -14.08
N GLU A 325 -25.72 11.60 -15.03
CA GLU A 325 -27.19 11.54 -15.04
C GLU A 325 -27.67 10.09 -15.16
N ALA A 326 -27.08 9.31 -16.07
CA ALA A 326 -27.35 7.87 -16.20
C ALA A 326 -27.00 7.09 -14.91
N ALA A 327 -25.88 7.41 -14.26
CA ALA A 327 -25.53 6.82 -12.97
C ALA A 327 -26.54 7.18 -11.87
N LEU A 328 -26.95 8.46 -11.78
CA LEU A 328 -27.97 8.91 -10.83
C LEU A 328 -29.31 8.19 -11.06
N TYR A 329 -29.71 8.00 -12.32
CA TYR A 329 -30.90 7.23 -12.66
C TYR A 329 -30.82 5.79 -12.11
N ILE A 330 -29.73 5.08 -12.41
CA ILE A 330 -29.51 3.72 -11.92
C ILE A 330 -29.57 3.68 -10.39
N LEU A 331 -28.79 4.51 -9.70
CA LEU A 331 -28.70 4.52 -8.23
C LEU A 331 -30.03 4.88 -7.56
N SER A 332 -30.79 5.83 -8.11
CA SER A 332 -32.11 6.20 -7.58
C SER A 332 -33.18 5.11 -7.77
N HIS A 333 -32.96 4.18 -8.70
CA HIS A 333 -33.86 3.06 -8.98
C HIS A 333 -33.34 1.71 -8.44
N SER A 334 -32.14 1.67 -7.83
CA SER A 334 -31.57 0.51 -7.13
C SER A 334 -32.19 0.30 -5.73
N ASN A 335 -33.51 0.29 -5.64
CA ASN A 335 -34.26 0.13 -4.38
C ASN A 335 -34.89 -1.26 -4.19
N GLY A 336 -34.44 -2.25 -4.99
CA GLY A 336 -34.95 -3.62 -5.00
C GLY A 336 -36.18 -3.86 -5.90
N SER A 337 -36.72 -2.82 -6.55
CA SER A 337 -37.89 -2.97 -7.44
C SER A 337 -37.56 -3.42 -8.88
N LEU A 338 -36.35 -3.15 -9.36
CA LEU A 338 -35.89 -3.49 -10.71
C LEU A 338 -34.68 -4.43 -10.67
N SER A 339 -34.65 -5.38 -11.60
CA SER A 339 -33.46 -6.20 -11.85
C SER A 339 -32.38 -5.41 -12.59
N ALA A 340 -31.12 -5.84 -12.48
CA ALA A 340 -30.01 -5.26 -13.25
C ALA A 340 -30.27 -5.27 -14.77
N GLN A 341 -30.97 -6.28 -15.26
CA GLN A 341 -31.35 -6.37 -16.67
C GLN A 341 -32.38 -5.31 -17.07
N GLN A 342 -33.38 -5.07 -16.22
CA GLN A 342 -34.37 -4.01 -16.45
C GLN A 342 -33.71 -2.63 -16.42
N LEU A 343 -32.86 -2.36 -15.42
CA LEU A 343 -32.07 -1.13 -15.33
C LEU A 343 -31.17 -0.92 -16.57
N SER A 344 -30.60 -2.00 -17.11
CA SER A 344 -29.78 -1.95 -18.33
C SER A 344 -30.60 -1.54 -19.55
N ASN A 345 -31.81 -2.07 -19.70
CA ASN A 345 -32.71 -1.70 -20.79
C ASN A 345 -33.17 -0.23 -20.65
N ASP A 346 -33.58 0.16 -19.45
CA ASP A 346 -34.11 1.49 -19.16
C ASP A 346 -33.05 2.57 -19.40
N VAL A 347 -31.82 2.37 -18.89
CA VAL A 347 -30.75 3.36 -19.05
C VAL A 347 -30.29 3.46 -20.51
N MET A 348 -30.32 2.36 -21.26
CA MET A 348 -30.04 2.37 -22.70
C MET A 348 -31.12 3.14 -23.48
N GLN A 349 -32.38 3.02 -23.07
CA GLN A 349 -33.49 3.75 -23.71
C GLN A 349 -33.47 5.24 -23.38
N GLN A 350 -33.14 5.62 -22.14
CA GLN A 350 -33.10 7.02 -21.71
C GLN A 350 -31.84 7.76 -22.18
N TYR A 351 -30.71 7.05 -22.31
CA TYR A 351 -29.42 7.64 -22.70
C TYR A 351 -28.80 6.88 -23.89
N PRO A 352 -29.48 6.83 -25.05
CA PRO A 352 -29.06 6.04 -26.21
C PRO A 352 -27.70 6.49 -26.79
N GLU A 353 -27.29 7.72 -26.55
CA GLU A 353 -25.99 8.26 -26.95
C GLU A 353 -24.80 7.69 -26.15
N LEU A 354 -25.05 7.11 -24.98
CA LEU A 354 -24.01 6.57 -24.10
C LEU A 354 -23.72 5.09 -24.35
N PHE A 355 -24.66 4.36 -24.93
CA PHE A 355 -24.58 2.91 -25.05
C PHE A 355 -24.89 2.46 -26.48
N SER A 356 -23.87 1.93 -27.15
CA SER A 356 -24.04 1.40 -28.51
C SER A 356 -24.74 0.04 -28.56
N ASP A 357 -24.71 -0.72 -27.45
CA ASP A 357 -25.44 -1.97 -27.29
C ASP A 357 -25.82 -2.24 -25.82
N LEU A 358 -26.71 -3.22 -25.61
CA LEU A 358 -27.19 -3.61 -24.29
C LEU A 358 -26.07 -4.14 -23.39
N ARG A 359 -25.01 -4.74 -23.97
CA ARG A 359 -23.88 -5.25 -23.18
C ARG A 359 -23.10 -4.12 -22.54
N GLN A 360 -22.93 -2.98 -23.22
CA GLN A 360 -22.31 -1.80 -22.64
C GLN A 360 -23.14 -1.21 -21.51
N ALA A 361 -24.46 -1.11 -21.69
CA ALA A 361 -25.37 -0.66 -20.64
C ALA A 361 -25.33 -1.60 -19.42
N SER A 362 -25.37 -2.92 -19.65
CA SER A 362 -25.27 -3.91 -18.57
C SER A 362 -23.95 -3.85 -17.82
N LYS A 363 -22.81 -3.68 -18.51
CA LYS A 363 -21.52 -3.48 -17.83
C LYS A 363 -21.52 -2.22 -16.96
N PHE A 364 -22.14 -1.14 -17.43
CA PHE A 364 -22.21 0.11 -16.68
C PHE A 364 -23.11 -0.03 -15.43
N VAL A 365 -24.29 -0.64 -15.57
CA VAL A 365 -25.19 -0.94 -14.45
C VAL A 365 -24.53 -1.87 -13.44
N GLN A 366 -23.96 -2.99 -13.89
CA GLN A 366 -23.29 -3.95 -13.03
C GLN A 366 -22.12 -3.31 -12.28
N GLY A 367 -21.34 -2.44 -12.92
CA GLY A 367 -20.25 -1.71 -12.25
C GLY A 367 -20.74 -0.80 -11.12
N LEU A 368 -21.87 -0.11 -11.32
CA LEU A 368 -22.47 0.73 -10.28
C LEU A 368 -23.09 -0.09 -9.16
N ILE A 369 -23.80 -1.18 -9.48
CA ILE A 369 -24.35 -2.11 -8.47
C ILE A 369 -23.20 -2.70 -7.64
N ALA A 370 -22.14 -3.21 -8.27
CA ALA A 370 -21.00 -3.76 -7.55
C ALA A 370 -20.28 -2.74 -6.65
N SER A 371 -20.42 -1.44 -6.91
CA SER A 371 -19.77 -0.39 -6.11
C SER A 371 -20.67 0.21 -5.02
N TYR A 372 -21.99 0.14 -5.16
CA TYR A 372 -22.94 0.93 -4.34
C TYR A 372 -24.25 0.21 -3.96
N GLY A 373 -24.53 -0.97 -4.52
CA GLY A 373 -25.73 -1.76 -4.24
C GLY A 373 -25.39 -2.94 -3.35
#